data_AF-A0A9D5N9X8-F1
#
_entry.id   AF-A0A9D5N9X8-F1
#
_cell.length_a   1.000
_cell.length_b   1.000
_cell.length_c   1.000
_cell.angle_alpha   90.00
_cell.angle_beta   90.00
_cell.angle_gamma   90.00
#
_symmetry.space_group_name_H-M   'P 1'
#
loop_
_entity.id
_entity.type
_entity.pdbx_description
1 polymer ?
#
loop_
_entity_poly.entity_id
_entity_poly.type
_entity_poly.pdbx_seq_one_letter_code
_entity_poly.pdbx_strand_id
1 'polypeptide(L)'
;MKLLKKLNREIIAYLICGVITTLVNYVVFFVARKYFAMPLVLANVVAFIVAVIEAYVTNKYFVYQQYSLHPKVVLKEFTSFVSLRIVSMLIETGLLYVLVEYLHLSEYIVKIGVSFLIVILNYVFGKFITFRRENADA
;
A
#
# COMPACT_ATOMS: atom_id res chain seq x y z
N MET A 1 0.64 -22.17 -18.08
CA MET A 1 2.01 -21.67 -17.76
C MET A 1 2.18 -20.15 -17.87
N LYS A 2 1.67 -19.47 -18.93
CA LYS A 2 1.77 -17.99 -19.07
C LYS A 2 1.13 -17.19 -17.92
N LEU A 3 -0.02 -17.66 -17.39
CA LEU A 3 -0.70 -17.02 -16.25
C LEU A 3 0.16 -17.01 -14.98
N LEU A 4 0.77 -18.15 -14.64
CA LEU A 4 1.62 -18.30 -13.45
C LEU A 4 2.86 -17.39 -13.53
N LYS A 5 3.50 -17.31 -14.71
CA LYS A 5 4.63 -16.39 -14.92
C LYS A 5 4.24 -14.91 -14.74
N LYS A 6 3.06 -14.53 -15.24
CA LYS A 6 2.53 -13.17 -15.07
C LYS A 6 2.23 -12.85 -13.61
N LEU A 7 1.58 -13.77 -12.90
CA LEU A 7 1.29 -13.64 -11.48
C LEU A 7 2.57 -13.50 -10.64
N ASN A 8 3.59 -14.31 -10.92
CA ASN A 8 4.88 -14.22 -10.24
C ASN A 8 5.57 -12.87 -10.47
N ARG A 9 5.54 -12.34 -11.71
CA ARG A 9 6.07 -11.01 -12.01
C ARG A 9 5.32 -9.93 -11.22
N GLU A 10 3.98 -9.98 -11.19
CA GLU A 10 3.16 -9.01 -10.46
C GLU A 10 3.50 -9.02 -8.97
N ILE A 11 3.58 -10.20 -8.34
CA ILE A 11 3.91 -10.32 -6.91
C ILE A 11 5.33 -9.79 -6.63
N ILE A 12 6.33 -10.18 -7.42
CA ILE A 12 7.71 -9.72 -7.23
C ILE A 12 7.79 -8.20 -7.40
N ALA A 13 7.19 -7.66 -8.46
CA ALA A 13 7.15 -6.22 -8.69
C ALA A 13 6.44 -5.49 -7.54
N TYR A 14 5.34 -6.05 -7.02
CA TYR A 14 4.60 -5.48 -5.90
C TYR A 14 5.43 -5.42 -4.62
N LEU A 15 6.17 -6.49 -4.30
CA LEU A 15 7.07 -6.51 -3.15
C LEU A 15 8.20 -5.49 -3.31
N ILE A 16 8.82 -5.41 -4.48
CA ILE A 16 9.86 -4.41 -4.77
C ILE A 16 9.30 -2.99 -4.63
N CYS A 17 8.13 -2.71 -5.20
CA CYS A 17 7.46 -1.42 -5.06
C CYS A 17 7.17 -1.12 -3.58
N GLY A 18 6.73 -2.10 -2.79
CA GLY A 18 6.52 -1.93 -1.35
C GLY A 18 7.79 -1.56 -0.58
N VAL A 19 8.94 -2.15 -0.93
CA VAL A 19 10.23 -1.76 -0.34
C VAL A 19 10.58 -0.32 -0.72
N ILE A 20 10.39 0.07 -1.99
CA ILE A 20 10.63 1.43 -2.46
C ILE A 20 9.73 2.43 -1.72
N THR A 21 8.43 2.14 -1.62
CA THR A 21 7.47 2.96 -0.86
C THR A 21 7.91 3.18 0.58
N THR A 22 8.42 2.13 1.22
CA THR A 22 8.91 2.19 2.59
C THR A 22 10.13 3.11 2.68
N LEU A 23 11.09 2.99 1.76
CA LEU A 23 12.25 3.87 1.70
C LEU A 23 11.84 5.33 1.45
N VAL A 24 10.90 5.58 0.53
CA VAL A 24 10.36 6.92 0.25
C VAL A 24 9.72 7.51 1.51
N ASN A 25 8.93 6.72 2.25
CA ASN A 25 8.35 7.16 3.51
C ASN A 25 9.43 7.63 4.50
N TYR A 26 10.43 6.79 4.76
CA TYR A 26 11.53 7.15 5.68
C TYR A 26 12.30 8.38 5.21
N VAL A 27 12.68 8.46 3.93
CA VAL A 27 13.42 9.61 3.38
C VAL A 27 12.61 10.90 3.54
N VAL A 28 11.33 10.89 3.18
CA VAL A 28 10.47 12.08 3.33
C VAL A 28 10.32 12.47 4.80
N PHE A 29 10.13 11.49 5.70
CA PHE A 29 10.05 11.73 7.13
C PHE A 29 11.33 12.38 7.66
N PHE A 30 12.51 11.82 7.34
CA PHE A 30 13.80 12.35 7.77
C PHE A 30 14.04 13.76 7.23
N VAL A 31 13.71 14.01 5.96
CA VAL A 31 13.84 15.34 5.36
C VAL A 31 12.92 16.35 6.04
N ALA A 32 11.65 15.99 6.26
CA ALA A 32 10.67 16.83 6.96
C ALA A 32 11.10 17.17 8.40
N ARG A 33 11.65 16.19 9.12
CA ARG A 33 12.14 16.38 10.49
C ARG A 33 13.42 17.21 10.56
N LYS A 34 14.39 16.92 9.69
CA LYS A 34 15.74 17.51 9.76
C LYS A 34 15.82 18.91 9.14
N TYR A 35 15.21 19.11 7.98
CA TYR A 35 15.36 20.36 7.22
C TYR A 35 14.21 21.33 7.42
N PHE A 36 13.00 20.83 7.68
CA PHE A 36 11.80 21.67 7.87
C PHE A 36 11.37 21.78 9.33
N ALA A 37 12.07 21.10 10.26
CA ALA A 37 11.77 21.08 11.70
C ALA A 37 10.29 20.78 12.03
N MET A 38 9.60 20.03 11.16
CA MET A 38 8.17 19.76 11.32
C MET A 38 7.92 18.94 12.59
N PRO A 39 6.83 19.17 13.34
CA PRO A 39 6.41 18.31 14.46
C PRO A 39 6.31 16.84 14.03
N LEU A 40 6.57 15.91 14.96
CA LEU A 40 6.67 14.47 14.67
C LEU A 40 5.44 13.92 13.93
N VAL A 41 4.24 14.23 14.42
CA VAL A 41 2.99 13.78 13.82
C VAL A 41 2.82 14.35 12.42
N LEU A 42 3.10 15.64 12.23
CA LEU A 42 2.96 16.31 10.94
C LEU A 42 3.95 15.73 9.90
N ALA A 43 5.21 15.52 10.29
CA ALA A 43 6.21 14.90 9.43
C ALA A 43 5.81 13.48 9.01
N ASN A 44 5.25 12.70 9.93
CA ASN A 44 4.78 11.34 9.64
C ASN A 44 3.56 11.32 8.70
N VAL A 45 2.61 12.24 8.89
CA VAL A 45 1.44 12.38 7.99
C VAL A 45 1.88 12.76 6.58
N VAL A 46 2.81 13.73 6.44
CA VAL A 46 3.35 14.12 5.13
C VAL A 46 4.08 12.94 4.46
N ALA A 47 4.94 12.24 5.20
CA ALA A 47 5.64 11.06 4.71
C ALA A 47 4.67 9.96 4.27
N PHE A 48 3.61 9.72 5.04
CA PHE A 48 2.55 8.78 4.69
C PHE A 48 1.84 9.15 3.40
N ILE A 49 1.43 10.41 3.23
CA ILE A 49 0.73 10.88 2.02
C ILE A 49 1.62 10.68 0.79
N VAL A 50 2.90 11.11 0.87
CA VAL A 50 3.84 10.96 -0.25
C VAL A 50 4.08 9.48 -0.59
N ALA A 51 4.23 8.63 0.41
CA ALA A 51 4.38 7.19 0.22
C ALA A 51 3.14 6.55 -0.41
N VAL A 52 1.93 6.96 -0.02
CA VAL A 52 0.69 6.45 -0.64
C VAL A 52 0.57 6.87 -2.10
N ILE A 53 0.95 8.12 -2.44
CA ILE A 53 0.97 8.60 -3.82
C ILE A 53 2.00 7.81 -4.65
N GLU A 54 3.21 7.65 -4.12
CA GLU A 54 4.25 6.86 -4.79
C GLU A 54 3.79 5.42 -5.00
N ALA A 55 3.25 4.77 -3.97
CA ALA A 55 2.74 3.41 -4.06
C ALA A 55 1.60 3.27 -5.08
N TYR A 56 0.74 4.28 -5.22
CA TYR A 56 -0.30 4.28 -6.25
C TYR A 56 0.34 4.30 -7.64
N VAL A 57 1.27 5.23 -7.89
CA VAL A 57 1.95 5.40 -9.18
C VAL A 57 2.73 4.13 -9.54
N THR A 58 3.55 3.62 -8.63
CA THR A 58 4.40 2.46 -8.94
C THR A 58 3.60 1.18 -9.11
N ASN A 59 2.57 0.95 -8.29
CA ASN A 59 1.67 -0.18 -8.49
C ASN A 59 0.92 -0.09 -9.82
N LYS A 60 0.41 1.09 -10.18
CA LYS A 60 -0.31 1.30 -11.44
C LYS A 60 0.56 0.95 -12.66
N TYR A 61 1.76 1.50 -12.74
CA TYR A 61 2.62 1.38 -13.92
C TYR A 61 3.45 0.09 -13.93
N PHE A 62 4.11 -0.26 -12.83
CA PHE A 62 5.08 -1.36 -12.81
C PHE A 62 4.42 -2.72 -12.53
N VAL A 63 3.49 -2.75 -11.57
CA VAL A 63 2.81 -3.99 -11.16
C VAL A 63 1.70 -4.33 -12.15
N TYR A 64 0.69 -3.46 -12.26
CA TYR A 64 -0.54 -3.77 -13.02
C TYR A 64 -0.48 -3.35 -14.50
N GLN A 65 0.54 -2.55 -14.88
CA GLN A 65 0.75 -2.06 -16.25
C GLN A 65 -0.52 -1.39 -16.83
N GLN A 66 -1.19 -0.56 -16.03
CA GLN A 66 -2.34 0.23 -16.46
C GLN A 66 -1.89 1.66 -16.78
N TYR A 67 -1.93 2.02 -18.06
CA TYR A 67 -1.43 3.30 -18.56
C TYR A 67 -2.52 4.33 -18.85
N SER A 68 -3.78 4.04 -18.52
CA SER A 68 -4.88 5.00 -18.72
C SER A 68 -4.67 6.25 -17.86
N LEU A 69 -4.61 7.41 -18.52
CA LEU A 69 -4.45 8.73 -17.91
C LEU A 69 -5.76 9.53 -17.89
N HIS A 70 -6.89 8.92 -18.26
CA HIS A 70 -8.16 9.63 -18.28
C HIS A 70 -8.52 10.12 -16.87
N PRO A 71 -8.74 11.44 -16.63
CA PRO A 71 -8.84 11.98 -15.27
C PRO A 71 -9.89 11.30 -14.39
N LYS A 72 -11.05 10.95 -14.95
CA LYS A 72 -12.11 10.21 -14.25
C LYS A 72 -11.65 8.82 -13.76
N VAL A 73 -10.85 8.12 -14.56
CA VAL A 73 -10.31 6.79 -14.24
C VAL A 73 -9.24 6.92 -13.17
N VAL A 74 -8.28 7.84 -13.34
CA VAL A 74 -7.22 8.09 -12.37
C VAL A 74 -7.79 8.48 -11.01
N LEU A 75 -8.79 9.37 -10.97
CA LEU A 75 -9.41 9.79 -9.71
C LEU A 75 -10.15 8.63 -9.01
N LYS A 76 -10.86 7.79 -9.77
CA LYS A 76 -11.54 6.60 -9.22
C LYS A 76 -10.54 5.59 -8.67
N GLU A 77 -9.49 5.28 -9.41
CA GLU A 77 -8.44 4.36 -8.96
C GLU A 77 -7.71 4.91 -7.73
N PHE A 78 -7.33 6.19 -7.74
CA PHE A 78 -6.63 6.82 -6.62
C PHE A 78 -7.49 6.84 -5.35
N THR A 79 -8.75 7.27 -5.44
CA THR A 79 -9.65 7.30 -4.27
C THR A 79 -9.92 5.89 -3.74
N SER A 80 -10.10 4.90 -4.61
CA SER A 80 -10.22 3.49 -4.23
C SER A 80 -8.96 2.99 -3.53
N PHE A 81 -7.77 3.26 -4.09
CA PHE A 81 -6.49 2.84 -3.52
C PHE A 81 -6.27 3.43 -2.12
N VAL A 82 -6.46 4.74 -1.96
CA VAL A 82 -6.31 5.42 -0.68
C VAL A 82 -7.30 4.88 0.35
N SER A 83 -8.57 4.69 -0.03
CA SER A 83 -9.61 4.14 0.85
C SER A 83 -9.23 2.75 1.35
N LEU A 84 -8.75 1.89 0.45
CA LEU A 84 -8.32 0.54 0.81
C LEU A 84 -7.09 0.55 1.72
N ARG A 85 -6.15 1.49 1.55
CA ARG A 85 -5.00 1.64 2.44
C ARG A 85 -5.41 2.06 3.85
N ILE A 86 -6.37 2.97 3.97
CA ILE A 86 -6.93 3.37 5.27
C ILE A 86 -7.62 2.18 5.93
N VAL A 87 -8.44 1.43 5.18
CA VAL A 87 -9.10 0.21 5.69
C VAL A 87 -8.07 -0.81 6.15
N SER A 88 -7.03 -1.10 5.36
CA SER A 88 -5.96 -2.01 5.75
C SER A 88 -5.24 -1.56 7.03
N MET A 89 -5.00 -0.25 7.18
CA MET A 89 -4.39 0.30 8.41
C MET A 89 -5.30 0.12 9.63
N LEU A 90 -6.61 0.30 9.47
CA LEU A 90 -7.59 0.04 10.54
C LEU A 90 -7.66 -1.45 10.89
N ILE A 91 -7.63 -2.34 9.89
CA ILE A 91 -7.58 -3.80 10.10
C ILE A 91 -6.30 -4.18 10.84
N GLU A 92 -5.15 -3.66 10.42
CA GLU A 92 -3.87 -3.91 11.09
C GLU A 92 -3.94 -3.50 12.55
N THR A 93 -4.35 -2.25 12.81
CA THR A 93 -4.43 -1.70 14.17
C THR A 93 -5.42 -2.47 15.03
N GLY A 94 -6.60 -2.80 14.49
CA GLY A 94 -7.62 -3.57 15.20
C GLY A 94 -7.17 -5.00 15.53
N LEU A 95 -6.49 -5.68 14.59
CA LEU A 95 -5.95 -7.02 14.84
C LEU A 95 -4.83 -6.99 15.89
N LEU A 96 -3.94 -6.00 15.84
CA LEU A 96 -2.91 -5.84 16.88
C LEU A 96 -3.54 -5.60 18.26
N TYR A 97 -4.52 -4.71 18.34
CA TYR A 97 -5.23 -4.45 19.59
C TYR A 97 -5.89 -5.71 20.16
N VAL A 98 -6.64 -6.46 19.35
CA VAL A 98 -7.31 -7.68 19.82
C VAL A 98 -6.30 -8.77 20.20
N LEU A 99 -5.31 -9.03 19.36
CA LEU A 99 -4.40 -10.17 19.56
C LEU A 99 -3.33 -9.89 20.63
N VAL A 100 -2.85 -8.66 20.76
CA VAL A 100 -1.79 -8.30 21.72
C VAL A 100 -2.38 -7.78 23.03
N GLU A 101 -3.25 -6.76 22.98
CA GLU A 101 -3.77 -6.13 24.20
C GLU A 101 -4.82 -7.01 24.89
N TYR A 102 -5.72 -7.64 24.13
CA TYR A 102 -6.82 -8.42 24.70
C TYR A 102 -6.49 -9.90 24.91
N LEU A 103 -5.74 -10.53 23.99
CA LEU A 103 -5.36 -11.95 24.09
C LEU A 103 -3.95 -12.19 24.62
N HIS A 104 -3.17 -11.12 24.89
CA HIS A 104 -1.82 -11.18 25.45
C HIS A 104 -0.85 -12.08 24.68
N LEU A 105 -1.03 -12.20 23.36
CA LEU A 105 -0.09 -12.91 22.49
C LEU A 105 1.20 -12.09 22.32
N SER A 106 2.27 -12.76 21.89
CA SER A 106 3.56 -12.11 21.65
C SER A 106 3.45 -11.00 20.60
N GLU A 107 3.70 -9.76 21.02
CA GLU A 107 3.62 -8.54 20.19
C GLU A 107 4.40 -8.69 18.89
N TYR A 108 5.67 -9.13 18.96
CA TYR A 108 6.53 -9.26 17.78
C TYR A 108 6.03 -10.30 16.79
N ILE A 109 5.56 -11.47 17.28
CA ILE A 109 5.06 -12.55 16.40
C ILE A 109 3.77 -12.12 15.72
N VAL A 110 2.84 -11.55 16.49
CA VAL A 110 1.57 -11.03 15.96
C VAL A 110 1.83 -9.91 14.97
N LYS A 111 2.72 -8.97 15.28
CA LYS A 111 3.06 -7.85 14.38
C LYS A 111 3.56 -8.35 13.03
N ILE A 112 4.50 -9.30 13.02
CA ILE A 112 5.00 -9.89 11.78
C ILE A 112 3.87 -10.59 11.01
N GLY A 113 3.06 -11.41 11.69
CA GLY A 113 1.97 -12.15 11.06
C GLY A 113 0.89 -11.25 10.46
N VAL A 114 0.45 -10.24 11.21
CA VAL A 114 -0.54 -9.25 10.76
C VAL A 114 0.04 -8.42 9.61
N SER A 115 1.27 -7.91 9.70
CA SER A 115 1.85 -7.13 8.61
C SER A 115 1.97 -7.97 7.32
N PHE A 116 2.31 -9.26 7.40
CA PHE A 116 2.32 -10.16 6.24
C PHE A 116 0.91 -10.33 5.63
N LEU A 117 -0.11 -10.52 6.47
CA LEU A 117 -1.52 -10.57 6.03
C LEU A 117 -1.92 -9.27 5.32
N ILE A 118 -1.54 -8.11 5.85
CA ILE A 118 -1.86 -6.80 5.29
C ILE A 118 -1.20 -6.59 3.92
N VAL A 119 0.04 -7.05 3.73
CA VAL A 119 0.70 -7.02 2.41
C VAL A 119 -0.08 -7.83 1.39
N ILE A 120 -0.53 -9.04 1.76
CA ILE A 120 -1.37 -9.89 0.88
C ILE A 120 -2.70 -9.20 0.57
N LEU A 121 -3.39 -8.68 1.59
CA LEU A 121 -4.66 -7.98 1.41
C LEU A 121 -4.53 -6.78 0.49
N ASN A 122 -3.49 -5.95 0.68
CA ASN A 122 -3.25 -4.80 -0.18
C ASN A 122 -2.95 -5.20 -1.64
N TYR A 123 -2.29 -6.34 -1.88
CA TYR A 123 -2.10 -6.86 -3.23
C TYR A 123 -3.43 -7.33 -3.85
N VAL A 124 -4.24 -8.07 -3.09
CA VAL A 124 -5.56 -8.56 -3.53
C VAL A 124 -6.50 -7.39 -3.84
N PHE A 125 -6.58 -6.40 -2.94
CA PHE A 125 -7.38 -5.19 -3.13
C PHE A 125 -6.91 -4.39 -4.34
N GLY A 126 -5.60 -4.19 -4.49
CA GLY A 126 -5.04 -3.54 -5.67
C GLY A 126 -5.43 -4.26 -6.96
N LYS A 127 -5.34 -5.59 -6.98
CA LYS A 127 -5.59 -6.40 -8.17
C LYS A 127 -7.07 -6.45 -8.58
N PHE A 128 -7.98 -6.64 -7.61
CA PHE A 128 -9.38 -6.95 -7.91
C PHE A 128 -10.31 -5.74 -7.79
N ILE A 129 -9.95 -4.73 -7.00
CA ILE A 129 -10.81 -3.58 -6.73
C ILE A 129 -10.25 -2.34 -7.44
N THR A 130 -9.01 -1.96 -7.12
CA THR A 130 -8.43 -0.69 -7.61
C THR A 130 -8.09 -0.75 -9.09
N PHE A 131 -7.29 -1.73 -9.50
CA PHE A 131 -6.73 -1.85 -10.85
C PHE A 131 -7.43 -2.94 -11.67
N ARG A 132 -8.74 -3.11 -11.42
CA ARG A 132 -9.56 -4.03 -12.19
C ARG A 132 -9.49 -3.61 -13.66
N ARG A 133 -9.02 -4.51 -14.52
CA ARG A 133 -9.18 -4.33 -15.96
C ARG A 133 -10.67 -4.40 -16.24
N GLU A 134 -11.27 -3.25 -16.49
CA GLU A 134 -12.57 -3.20 -17.14
C GLU A 134 -12.34 -3.80 -18.52
N ASN A 135 -12.89 -5.00 -18.76
CA ASN A 135 -12.94 -5.55 -20.10
C ASN A 135 -13.74 -4.53 -20.90
N ALA A 136 -13.09 -3.84 -21.83
CA ALA A 136 -13.75 -2.95 -22.77
C ALA A 136 -14.46 -3.79 -23.85
N ASP A 137 -15.33 -4.71 -23.41
CA ASP A 137 -16.20 -5.56 -24.21
C ASP A 137 -17.48 -5.82 -23.41
N ALA A 138 -18.38 -4.85 -23.39
CA ALA A 138 -19.82 -5.01 -23.14
C ALA A 138 -20.56 -3.88 -23.86
#